data_AF-A0A816EBV3-F1
#
_entry.id   AF-A0A816EBV3-F1
#
_cell.length_a   1.000
_cell.length_b   1.000
_cell.length_c   1.000
_cell.angle_alpha   90.00
_cell.angle_beta   90.00
_cell.angle_gamma   90.00
#
_symmetry.space_group_name_H-M   'P 1'
#
loop_
_entity.id
_entity.type
_entity.pdbx_description
1 polymer ?
#
loop_
_entity_poly.entity_id
_entity_poly.type
_entity_poly.pdbx_seq_one_letter_code
_entity_poly.pdbx_strand_id
1 'polypeptide(L)'
;KEHLLRNRIPIPPNEGRYMFGVVDETGQLEYGQCFIQYTNLDSIGGERFTVVKGDILVTKNPCLYPGDFRRLTAVDVPQLRECIRDCIVFPQKGERPHPNEISGSDLDGDQYWVSTR
;
A
#
# COMPACT_ATOMS: atom_id res chain seq x y z
N LYS A 1 25.90 4.28 15.97
CA LYS A 1 24.62 3.75 15.42
C LYS A 1 23.51 3.65 16.48
N GLU A 2 23.81 3.28 17.73
CA GLU A 2 22.80 3.21 18.82
C GLU A 2 22.00 4.51 19.04
N HIS A 3 22.65 5.67 19.02
CA HIS A 3 21.96 6.95 19.25
C HIS A 3 20.90 7.30 18.20
N LEU A 4 21.00 6.77 16.97
CA LEU A 4 20.03 7.03 15.90
C LEU A 4 18.75 6.18 16.04
N LEU A 5 18.85 5.02 16.70
CA LEU A 5 17.70 4.13 16.91
C LEU A 5 16.81 4.64 18.05
N ARG A 6 17.37 5.38 19.01
CA ARG A 6 16.65 5.94 20.16
C ARG A 6 15.51 6.89 19.76
N ASN A 7 15.61 7.53 18.60
CA ASN A 7 14.66 8.53 18.12
C ASN A 7 13.71 8.01 17.02
N ARG A 8 13.78 6.71 16.69
CA ARG A 8 12.86 6.10 15.71
C ARG A 8 11.78 5.34 16.44
N ILE A 9 10.53 5.54 16.04
CA ILE A 9 9.41 4.74 16.54
C ILE A 9 9.42 3.44 15.72
N PRO A 10 9.65 2.27 16.34
CA PRO A 10 9.56 1.00 15.64
C PRO A 10 8.09 0.71 15.34
N ILE A 11 7.75 0.52 14.08
CA ILE A 11 6.43 0.01 13.67
C ILE A 11 6.51 -1.52 13.67
N PRO A 12 5.52 -2.23 14.22
CA PRO A 12 5.49 -3.69 14.17
C PRO A 12 5.59 -4.20 12.72
N PRO A 13 6.37 -5.25 12.44
CA PRO A 13 6.60 -5.74 11.07
C PRO A 13 5.33 -6.14 10.28
N ASN A 14 4.23 -6.39 11.01
CA ASN A 14 2.95 -6.81 10.46
C ASN A 14 1.92 -5.68 10.35
N GLU A 15 2.25 -4.48 10.82
CA GLU A 15 1.32 -3.34 10.88
C GLU A 15 1.63 -2.22 9.89
N GLY A 16 2.85 -2.18 9.35
CA GLY A 16 3.22 -1.18 8.36
C GLY A 16 4.38 -1.61 7.47
N ARG A 17 4.27 -1.34 6.17
CA ARG A 17 5.27 -1.72 5.16
C ARG A 17 5.36 -0.66 4.06
N TYR A 18 6.51 -0.59 3.40
CA TYR A 18 6.65 0.18 2.16
C TYR A 18 6.39 -0.74 0.96
N MET A 19 5.56 -0.28 0.04
CA MET A 19 5.16 -1.01 -1.16
C MET A 19 5.25 -0.12 -2.38
N PHE A 20 5.57 -0.68 -3.55
CA PHE A 20 5.55 0.08 -4.80
C PHE A 20 4.12 0.31 -5.27
N GLY A 21 3.85 1.51 -5.81
CA GLY A 21 2.58 1.81 -6.44
C GLY A 21 2.50 1.25 -7.85
N VAL A 22 1.37 0.64 -8.19
CA VAL A 22 1.03 0.23 -9.55
C VAL A 22 -0.43 0.58 -9.86
N VAL A 23 -0.78 0.63 -11.15
CA VAL A 23 -2.16 0.90 -11.60
C VAL A 23 -2.91 -0.41 -11.83
N ASP A 24 -4.22 -0.41 -11.57
CA ASP A 24 -5.12 -1.50 -11.92
C ASP A 24 -5.40 -1.52 -13.42
N GLU A 25 -4.76 -2.46 -14.12
CA GLU A 25 -5.01 -2.71 -15.55
C GLU A 25 -6.34 -3.46 -15.80
N THR A 26 -6.94 -4.08 -14.77
CA THR A 26 -8.18 -4.88 -14.92
C THR A 26 -9.45 -4.03 -14.89
N GLY A 27 -9.36 -2.82 -14.30
CA GLY A 27 -10.49 -1.91 -14.15
C GLY A 27 -11.58 -2.37 -13.19
N GLN A 28 -11.26 -3.29 -12.29
CA GLN A 28 -12.21 -3.81 -11.30
C GLN A 28 -12.26 -2.97 -10.04
N LEU A 29 -11.17 -2.27 -9.70
CA LEU A 29 -11.13 -1.42 -8.52
C LEU A 29 -11.94 -0.13 -8.74
N GLU A 30 -12.78 0.21 -7.76
CA GLU A 30 -13.50 1.48 -7.71
C GLU A 30 -12.69 2.58 -6.98
N TYR A 31 -13.10 3.83 -7.16
CA TYR A 31 -12.47 4.94 -6.46
C TYR A 31 -12.57 4.77 -4.93
N GLY A 32 -11.45 4.99 -4.24
CA GLY A 32 -11.31 4.74 -2.80
C GLY A 32 -10.96 3.30 -2.43
N GLN A 33 -10.88 2.39 -3.40
CA GLN A 33 -10.42 1.02 -3.18
C GLN A 33 -8.97 0.83 -3.61
N CYS A 34 -8.33 -0.20 -3.10
CA CYS A 34 -7.02 -0.65 -3.56
C CYS A 34 -6.90 -2.17 -3.44
N PHE A 35 -5.97 -2.77 -4.17
CA PHE A 35 -5.60 -4.17 -3.97
C PHE A 35 -4.19 -4.25 -3.39
N ILE A 36 -4.03 -5.06 -2.34
CA ILE A 36 -2.74 -5.28 -1.69
C ILE A 36 -2.58 -6.76 -1.38
N GLN A 37 -1.46 -7.31 -1.82
CA GLN A 37 -1.02 -8.65 -1.50
C GLN A 37 0.47 -8.60 -1.17
N TYR A 38 0.86 -9.18 -0.04
CA TYR A 38 2.26 -9.20 0.37
C TYR A 38 2.73 -10.62 0.68
N THR A 39 4.03 -10.84 0.53
CA THR A 39 4.71 -12.09 0.87
C THR A 39 4.90 -12.20 2.39
N ASN A 40 4.46 -13.31 2.98
CA ASN A 40 4.64 -13.55 4.40
C ASN A 40 6.03 -14.17 4.66
N LEU A 41 6.92 -13.38 5.27
CA LEU A 41 8.33 -13.78 5.49
C LEU A 41 8.49 -14.81 6.63
N ASP A 42 7.53 -14.89 7.55
CA ASP A 42 7.60 -15.75 8.74
C ASP A 42 6.97 -17.14 8.52
N SER A 43 6.44 -17.40 7.33
CA SER A 43 5.71 -18.62 7.02
C SER A 43 6.64 -19.77 6.65
N ILE A 44 7.14 -20.51 7.64
CA ILE A 44 7.76 -21.82 7.44
C ILE A 44 6.64 -22.83 7.17
N GLY A 45 6.22 -22.96 5.91
CA GLY A 45 5.24 -23.97 5.45
C GLY A 45 3.77 -23.54 5.37
N GLY A 46 3.47 -22.24 5.48
CA GLY A 46 2.12 -21.67 5.34
C GLY A 46 1.81 -21.05 3.97
N GLU A 47 0.64 -20.40 3.83
CA GLU A 47 0.31 -19.60 2.65
C GLU A 47 1.38 -18.51 2.43
N ARG A 48 2.05 -18.59 1.29
CA ARG A 48 3.19 -17.71 0.96
C ARG A 48 2.78 -16.24 0.80
N PHE A 49 1.50 -15.97 0.58
CA PHE A 49 0.96 -14.65 0.31
C PHE A 49 -0.27 -14.37 1.16
N THR A 50 -0.39 -13.14 1.64
CA THR A 50 -1.57 -12.67 2.37
C THR A 50 -2.20 -11.51 1.61
N VAL A 51 -3.49 -11.63 1.31
CA VAL A 51 -4.28 -10.54 0.73
C VAL A 51 -4.87 -9.70 1.85
N VAL A 52 -4.64 -8.39 1.81
CA VAL A 52 -5.19 -7.47 2.80
C VAL A 52 -6.64 -7.14 2.44
N LYS A 53 -7.51 -7.10 3.44
CA LYS A 53 -8.90 -6.69 3.30
C LYS A 53 -9.27 -5.71 4.40
N GLY A 54 -10.09 -4.71 4.07
CA GLY A 54 -10.57 -3.70 5.01
C GLY A 54 -9.86 -2.36 4.86
N ASP A 55 -10.09 -1.46 5.81
CA ASP A 55 -9.53 -0.10 5.73
C ASP A 55 -8.03 -0.10 6.00
N ILE A 56 -7.32 0.66 5.18
CA ILE A 56 -5.88 0.87 5.28
C ILE A 56 -5.57 2.36 5.24
N LEU A 57 -4.43 2.72 5.80
CA LEU A 57 -3.85 4.05 5.69
C LEU A 57 -2.65 4.02 4.75
N VAL A 58 -2.63 4.95 3.80
CA VAL A 58 -1.57 5.08 2.80
C VAL A 58 -1.00 6.50 2.84
N THR A 59 0.32 6.62 2.78
CA THR A 59 1.01 7.90 2.62
C THR A 59 2.34 7.72 1.92
N LYS A 60 2.94 8.83 1.47
CA LYS A 60 4.30 8.87 0.90
C LYS A 60 5.20 9.69 1.81
N ASN A 61 6.46 9.28 1.91
CA ASN A 61 7.48 10.02 2.62
C ASN A 61 8.30 10.86 1.62
N PRO A 62 8.45 12.18 1.81
CA PRO A 62 7.92 13.00 2.89
C PRO A 62 6.43 13.35 2.74
N CYS A 63 5.73 13.32 3.87
CA CYS A 63 4.34 13.77 4.02
C CYS A 63 4.37 15.19 4.60
N LEU A 64 3.88 16.18 3.85
CA LEU A 64 3.96 17.59 4.22
C LEU A 64 2.61 18.18 4.63
N TYR A 65 1.53 17.64 4.07
CA TYR A 65 0.17 18.11 4.32
C TYR A 65 -0.71 16.99 4.88
N PRO A 66 -1.69 17.31 5.76
CA PRO A 66 -2.62 16.30 6.26
C PRO A 66 -3.40 15.57 5.15
N GLY A 67 -3.58 16.21 3.99
CA GLY A 67 -4.22 15.59 2.82
C GLY A 67 -3.39 14.52 2.11
N ASP A 68 -2.09 14.41 2.42
CA ASP A 68 -1.20 13.37 1.89
C ASP A 68 -1.44 12.01 2.56
N PHE A 69 -2.23 11.97 3.64
CA PHE A 69 -2.75 10.73 4.19
C PHE A 69 -4.05 10.35 3.50
N ARG A 70 -4.13 9.11 3.04
CA ARG A 70 -5.34 8.57 2.43
C ARG A 70 -5.76 7.28 3.10
N ARG A 71 -7.03 7.28 3.55
CA ARG A 71 -7.71 6.06 3.93
C ARG A 71 -8.32 5.44 2.69
N LEU A 72 -7.89 4.23 2.36
CA LEU A 72 -8.41 3.43 1.25
C LEU A 72 -8.98 2.12 1.80
N THR A 73 -9.86 1.49 1.05
CA THR A 73 -10.38 0.17 1.41
C THR A 73 -9.69 -0.89 0.55
N ALA A 74 -8.91 -1.76 1.19
CA ALA A 74 -8.32 -2.92 0.56
C ALA A 74 -9.40 -3.94 0.23
N VAL A 75 -9.53 -4.23 -1.07
CA VAL A 75 -10.47 -5.22 -1.61
C VAL A 75 -9.70 -6.28 -2.35
N ASP A 76 -10.31 -7.46 -2.42
CA ASP A 76 -9.70 -8.64 -3.00
C ASP A 76 -10.19 -8.86 -4.42
N VAL A 77 -9.24 -8.80 -5.38
CA VAL A 77 -9.50 -8.95 -6.81
C VAL A 77 -8.75 -10.20 -7.29
N PRO A 78 -9.45 -11.33 -7.54
CA PRO A 78 -8.82 -12.60 -7.90
C PRO A 78 -7.86 -12.52 -9.09
N GLN A 79 -8.16 -11.68 -10.08
CA GLN A 79 -7.39 -11.49 -11.30
C GLN A 79 -6.02 -10.84 -11.04
N LEU A 80 -5.90 -10.04 -9.98
CA LEU A 80 -4.64 -9.39 -9.62
C LEU A 80 -3.74 -10.30 -8.78
N ARG A 81 -4.28 -11.35 -8.16
CA ARG A 81 -3.55 -12.21 -7.22
C ARG A 81 -2.36 -12.96 -7.82
N GLU A 82 -2.49 -13.34 -9.09
CA GLU A 82 -1.48 -14.12 -9.79
C GLU A 82 -0.36 -13.24 -10.35
N CYS A 83 -0.70 -12.00 -10.71
CA CYS A 83 0.15 -11.07 -11.44
C CYS A 83 0.91 -10.10 -10.54
N ILE A 84 0.29 -9.60 -9.46
CA ILE A 84 0.83 -8.53 -8.63
C ILE A 84 1.11 -9.03 -7.20
N ARG A 85 2.32 -8.76 -6.70
CA ARG A 85 2.76 -9.10 -5.34
C ARG A 85 3.66 -8.00 -4.80
N ASP A 86 3.56 -7.75 -3.49
CA ASP A 86 4.35 -6.76 -2.75
C ASP A 86 4.22 -5.32 -3.29
N CYS A 87 3.10 -5.02 -3.96
CA CYS A 87 2.74 -3.72 -4.50
C CYS A 87 1.34 -3.30 -4.02
N ILE A 88 1.10 -2.00 -3.96
CA ILE A 88 -0.23 -1.41 -3.81
C ILE A 88 -0.78 -1.08 -5.20
N VAL A 89 -1.93 -1.67 -5.53
CA VAL A 89 -2.62 -1.42 -6.79
C VAL A 89 -3.67 -0.35 -6.57
N PHE A 90 -3.55 0.75 -7.31
CA PHE A 90 -4.50 1.86 -7.32
C PHE A 90 -5.53 1.72 -8.43
N PRO A 91 -6.78 2.19 -8.21
CA PRO A 91 -7.83 2.15 -9.21
C PRO A 91 -7.50 3.14 -10.33
N GLN A 92 -7.85 2.79 -11.56
CA GLN A 92 -7.84 3.72 -12.68
C GLN A 92 -9.08 4.65 -12.70
N LYS A 93 -10.10 4.34 -11.90
CA LYS A 93 -11.35 5.09 -11.81
C LYS A 93 -11.25 6.21 -10.78
N GLY A 94 -11.86 7.36 -11.07
CA GLY A 94 -11.96 8.51 -10.16
C GLY A 94 -11.75 9.84 -10.86
N GLU A 95 -12.12 10.94 -10.20
CA GLU A 95 -11.87 12.30 -10.72
C GLU A 95 -10.38 12.67 -10.65
N ARG A 96 -9.67 12.17 -9.64
CA ARG A 96 -8.24 12.41 -9.41
C ARG A 96 -7.54 11.11 -9.02
N PRO A 97 -6.42 10.73 -9.66
CA PRO A 97 -5.68 9.52 -9.29
C PRO A 97 -5.18 9.59 -7.85
N HIS A 98 -5.37 8.53 -7.05
CA HIS A 98 -4.87 8.47 -5.68
C HIS A 98 -3.36 8.72 -5.52
N PRO A 99 -2.47 8.24 -6.42
CA PRO A 99 -1.06 8.62 -6.40
C PRO A 99 -0.86 10.14 -6.33
N ASN A 100 -1.61 10.87 -7.17
CA ASN A 100 -1.51 12.31 -7.25
C ASN A 100 -2.11 13.01 -6.02
N GLU A 101 -3.04 12.36 -5.32
CA GLU A 101 -3.59 12.84 -4.05
C GLU A 101 -2.63 12.67 -2.86
N ILE A 102 -1.65 11.79 -2.98
CA ILE A 102 -0.68 11.44 -1.93
C ILE A 102 0.63 12.17 -2.24
N SER A 103 0.83 13.39 -1.74
CA SER A 103 2.08 14.15 -1.95
C SER A 103 2.41 14.42 -3.44
N GLY A 104 1.40 14.44 -4.32
CA GLY A 104 1.62 14.68 -5.75
C GLY A 104 2.40 13.58 -6.47
N SER A 105 2.35 12.34 -5.96
CA SER A 105 3.08 11.19 -6.48
C SER A 105 2.63 10.77 -7.88
N ASP A 106 3.49 9.99 -8.54
CA ASP A 106 3.15 9.22 -9.72
C ASP A 106 3.46 7.72 -9.49
N LEU A 107 3.59 6.95 -10.57
CA LEU A 107 3.77 5.50 -10.57
C LEU A 107 5.04 5.09 -11.33
N ASP A 108 6.09 5.92 -11.33
CA ASP A 108 7.34 5.67 -12.04
C ASP A 108 8.40 4.88 -11.22
N GLY A 109 8.03 4.44 -10.01
CA GLY A 109 8.94 3.85 -9.02
C GLY A 109 8.62 4.25 -7.58
N ASP A 110 7.56 5.04 -7.39
CA ASP A 110 7.14 5.54 -6.09
C ASP A 110 6.77 4.45 -5.08
N GLN A 111 7.25 4.67 -3.85
CA GLN A 111 6.99 3.81 -2.70
C GLN A 111 6.03 4.49 -1.72
N TYR A 112 5.02 3.75 -1.32
CA TYR A 112 3.99 4.18 -0.39
C TYR A 112 4.14 3.41 0.91
N TRP A 113 4.07 4.13 2.03
CA TRP A 113 3.90 3.50 3.33
C TRP A 113 2.42 3.13 3.49
N VAL A 114 2.19 1.85 3.73
CA VAL A 114 0.88 1.27 3.95
C VAL A 114 0.81 0.76 5.39
N SER A 115 -0.26 1.11 6.09
CA SER A 115 -0.60 0.56 7.40
C SER A 115 -1.99 -0.04 7.43
N THR A 116 -2.11 -1.20 8.07
CA THR A 116 -3.31 -2.04 8.08
C THR A 116 -4.04 -2.02 9.42
N ARG A 117 -3.71 -1.08 10.31
CA ARG A 117 -4.28 -0.96 11.66
C ARG A 117 -4.71 0.47 11.99
#